data_AF-A0A3A0BQK8-F1
#
_entry.id   AF-A0A3A0BQK8-F1
#
_cell.length_a   1.000
_cell.length_b   1.000
_cell.length_c   1.000
_cell.angle_alpha   90.00
_cell.angle_beta   90.00
_cell.angle_gamma   90.00
#
_symmetry.space_group_name_H-M   'P 1'
#
loop_
_entity.id
_entity.type
_entity.pdbx_description
1 polymer ?
#
loop_
_entity_poly.entity_id
_entity_poly.type
_entity_poly.pdbx_seq_one_letter_code
_entity_poly.pdbx_strand_id
1 'polypeptide(L)'
;MNSQADLDRLLAAVQGSAKYRHVAPALIAAIGAAELAKGRSWKEAVKATKNKLHQMAGAYFPERPGYTHHLAELAQAVTPIARAEVCRTILAQHASTRERLPILDRFYTTLFADLPPIRSILD
;
A
#
# COMPACT_ATOMS: atom_id res chain seq x y z
N MET A 1 31.45 -8.06 4.05
CA MET A 1 30.93 -6.79 4.59
C MET A 1 30.13 -6.14 3.49
N ASN A 2 28.81 -6.08 3.60
CA ASN A 2 28.01 -5.37 2.61
C ASN A 2 28.15 -3.88 2.90
N SER A 3 28.60 -3.12 1.91
CA SER A 3 29.01 -1.73 2.08
C SER A 3 27.80 -0.80 2.10
N GLN A 4 27.90 0.34 2.79
CA GLN A 4 26.88 1.41 2.70
C GLN A 4 26.57 1.78 1.24
N ALA A 5 27.59 1.74 0.37
CA ALA A 5 27.43 1.98 -1.07
C ALA A 5 26.51 0.96 -1.77
N ASP A 6 26.51 -0.31 -1.35
CA ASP A 6 25.60 -1.32 -1.90
C ASP A 6 24.15 -1.07 -1.49
N LEU A 7 23.94 -0.59 -0.26
CA LEU A 7 22.61 -0.22 0.24
C LEU A 7 22.06 1.01 -0.51
N ASP A 8 22.89 2.03 -0.75
CA ASP A 8 22.48 3.23 -1.48
C ASP A 8 22.12 2.89 -2.94
N ARG A 9 22.91 2.02 -3.59
CA ARG A 9 22.62 1.49 -4.93
C ARG A 9 21.31 0.72 -4.97
N LEU A 10 21.07 -0.12 -3.96
CA LEU A 10 19.82 -0.88 -3.84
C LEU A 10 18.63 0.06 -3.70
N LEU A 11 18.71 1.04 -2.81
CA LEU A 11 17.65 2.02 -2.57
C LEU A 11 17.28 2.75 -3.87
N ALA A 12 18.28 3.29 -4.58
CA ALA A 12 18.08 3.95 -5.86
C ALA A 12 17.45 3.02 -6.91
N ALA A 13 17.90 1.77 -7.00
CA ALA A 13 17.36 0.79 -7.95
C ALA A 13 15.92 0.34 -7.64
N VAL A 14 15.50 0.37 -6.38
CA VAL A 14 14.11 0.09 -5.98
C VAL A 14 13.24 1.32 -6.21
N GLN A 15 13.69 2.50 -5.81
CA GLN A 15 12.93 3.75 -6.01
C GLN A 15 12.81 4.14 -7.48
N GLY A 16 13.78 3.79 -8.33
CA GLY A 16 13.68 3.97 -9.78
C GLY A 16 12.61 3.10 -10.45
N SER A 17 12.06 2.10 -9.73
CA SER A 17 10.98 1.27 -10.27
C SER A 17 9.61 1.91 -10.10
N ALA A 18 8.82 1.96 -11.16
CA ALA A 18 7.50 2.61 -11.16
C ALA A 18 6.55 2.06 -10.08
N LYS A 19 6.67 0.76 -9.74
CA LYS A 19 5.83 0.07 -8.76
C LYS A 19 6.15 0.44 -7.31
N TYR A 20 7.41 0.73 -6.99
CA TYR A 20 7.86 0.94 -5.60
C TYR A 20 8.45 2.32 -5.31
N ARG A 21 8.46 3.24 -6.29
CA ARG A 21 8.99 4.61 -6.11
C ARG A 21 8.35 5.40 -4.96
N HIS A 22 7.10 5.11 -4.64
CA HIS A 22 6.34 5.78 -3.58
C HIS A 22 6.37 5.02 -2.25
N VAL A 23 7.09 3.89 -2.17
CA VAL A 23 7.29 3.18 -0.89
C VAL A 23 8.28 3.99 -0.05
N ALA A 24 8.02 4.08 1.25
CA ALA A 24 8.86 4.80 2.20
C ALA A 24 10.34 4.37 2.08
N PRO A 25 11.30 5.31 1.89
CA PRO A 25 12.71 4.98 1.73
C PRO A 25 13.26 4.17 2.91
N ALA A 26 12.83 4.49 4.13
CA ALA A 26 13.23 3.78 5.34
C ALA A 26 12.82 2.29 5.33
N LEU A 27 11.64 1.96 4.80
CA LEU A 27 11.20 0.56 4.67
C LEU A 27 12.05 -0.19 3.63
N ILE A 28 12.32 0.45 2.48
CA ILE A 28 13.18 -0.12 1.44
C ILE A 28 14.59 -0.36 2.01
N ALA A 29 15.14 0.59 2.74
CA ALA A 29 16.46 0.49 3.36
C ALA A 29 16.51 -0.63 4.40
N ALA A 30 15.49 -0.74 5.27
CA ALA A 30 15.41 -1.80 6.28
C ALA A 30 15.39 -3.20 5.64
N ILE A 31 14.53 -3.40 4.63
CA ILE A 31 14.46 -4.68 3.91
C ILE A 31 15.77 -4.93 3.14
N GLY A 32 16.27 -3.93 2.42
CA GLY A 32 17.49 -4.03 1.62
C GLY A 32 18.71 -4.39 2.47
N ALA A 33 18.90 -3.74 3.61
CA ALA A 33 19.95 -4.04 4.56
C ALA A 33 19.83 -5.48 5.10
N ALA A 34 18.61 -5.92 5.43
CA ALA A 34 18.36 -7.29 5.87
C ALA A 34 18.65 -8.31 4.77
N GLU A 35 18.36 -8.03 3.49
CA GLU A 35 18.65 -8.93 2.38
C GLU A 35 20.15 -8.96 2.01
N LEU A 36 20.86 -7.84 2.16
CA LEU A 36 22.31 -7.73 2.01
C LEU A 36 23.04 -8.50 3.12
N ALA A 37 22.60 -8.39 4.38
CA ALA A 37 23.17 -9.10 5.51
C ALA A 37 23.17 -10.64 5.35
N LYS A 38 22.37 -11.19 4.44
CA LYS A 38 22.37 -12.63 4.09
C LYS A 38 23.51 -13.03 3.13
N GLY A 39 24.48 -12.15 2.88
CA GLY A 39 25.62 -12.40 1.99
C GLY A 39 25.29 -12.27 0.50
N ARG A 40 24.13 -11.69 0.16
CA ARG A 40 23.74 -11.51 -1.24
C ARG A 40 24.52 -10.41 -1.93
N SER A 41 24.71 -10.55 -3.24
CA SER A 41 25.12 -9.43 -4.08
C SER A 41 24.04 -8.34 -4.07
N TRP A 42 24.43 -7.10 -4.39
CA TRP A 42 23.48 -5.98 -4.44
C TRP A 42 22.33 -6.24 -5.43
N LYS A 43 22.60 -6.90 -6.57
CA LYS A 43 21.56 -7.23 -7.57
C LYS A 43 20.55 -8.24 -7.03
N GLU A 44 21.02 -9.29 -6.36
CA GLU A 44 20.15 -10.28 -5.73
C GLU A 44 19.35 -9.67 -4.59
N ALA A 45 19.97 -8.79 -3.80
CA ALA A 45 19.30 -8.06 -2.72
C ALA A 45 18.21 -7.12 -3.26
N VAL A 46 18.42 -6.45 -4.41
CA VAL A 46 17.37 -5.67 -5.10
C VAL A 46 16.19 -6.57 -5.48
N LYS A 47 16.45 -7.73 -6.10
CA LYS A 47 15.40 -8.69 -6.48
C LYS A 47 14.62 -9.18 -5.26
N ALA A 48 15.32 -9.59 -4.20
CA ALA A 48 14.72 -10.06 -2.96
C ALA A 48 13.89 -8.95 -2.26
N THR A 49 14.40 -7.72 -2.24
CA THR A 49 13.69 -6.56 -1.68
C THR A 49 12.39 -6.28 -2.44
N LYS A 50 12.44 -6.24 -3.78
CA LYS A 50 11.25 -6.06 -4.62
C LYS A 50 10.23 -7.19 -4.45
N ASN A 51 10.69 -8.42 -4.26
CA ASN A 51 9.81 -9.56 -3.98
C ASN A 51 9.13 -9.42 -2.61
N LYS A 52 9.86 -8.99 -1.57
CA LYS A 52 9.28 -8.75 -0.24
C LYS A 52 8.25 -7.61 -0.26
N LEU A 53 8.57 -6.51 -0.93
CA LEU A 53 7.64 -5.39 -1.15
C LEU A 53 6.39 -5.82 -1.93
N HIS A 54 6.54 -6.72 -2.91
CA HIS A 54 5.41 -7.29 -3.60
C HIS A 54 4.49 -8.04 -2.64
N GLN A 55 5.04 -8.97 -1.87
CA GLN A 55 4.26 -9.80 -0.94
C GLN A 55 3.53 -8.98 0.12
N MET A 56 4.16 -7.92 0.64
CA MET A 56 3.59 -7.13 1.74
C MET A 56 2.65 -6.00 1.29
N ALA A 57 2.81 -5.47 0.08
CA ALA A 57 2.03 -4.32 -0.38
C ALA A 57 1.57 -4.49 -1.82
N GLY A 58 2.49 -4.83 -2.73
CA GLY A 58 2.20 -4.85 -4.17
C GLY A 58 1.27 -5.98 -4.63
N ALA A 59 0.98 -6.98 -3.81
CA ALA A 59 0.07 -8.08 -4.10
C ALA A 59 -1.40 -7.70 -3.86
N TYR A 60 -1.64 -6.70 -3.00
CA TYR A 60 -2.98 -6.20 -2.72
C TYR A 60 -3.51 -5.24 -3.79
N PHE A 61 -2.65 -4.79 -4.72
CA PHE A 61 -3.01 -4.00 -5.88
C PHE A 61 -2.82 -4.85 -7.15
N PRO A 62 -3.88 -5.54 -7.63
CA PRO A 62 -3.82 -6.31 -8.88
C PRO A 62 -3.46 -5.42 -10.07
N GLU A 63 -4.01 -4.21 -10.07
CA GLU A 63 -3.77 -3.17 -11.07
C GLU A 63 -3.27 -1.90 -10.41
N ARG A 64 -2.66 -1.00 -11.20
CA ARG A 64 -2.20 0.28 -10.70
C ARG A 64 -3.41 1.22 -10.54
N PRO A 65 -3.70 1.73 -9.33
CA PRO A 65 -4.84 2.60 -9.11
C PRO A 65 -4.70 3.92 -9.87
N GLY A 66 -5.80 4.33 -10.51
CA GLY A 66 -5.90 5.57 -11.29
C GLY A 66 -6.17 6.78 -10.42
N TYR A 67 -5.32 7.08 -9.43
CA TYR A 67 -5.61 8.08 -8.39
C TYR A 67 -6.07 9.45 -8.93
N THR A 68 -5.47 9.95 -10.01
CA THR A 68 -5.90 11.23 -10.62
C THR A 68 -7.35 11.19 -11.10
N HIS A 69 -7.77 10.08 -11.71
CA HIS A 69 -9.14 9.88 -12.16
C HIS A 69 -10.10 9.79 -10.96
N HIS A 70 -9.76 8.97 -9.96
CA HIS A 70 -10.59 8.81 -8.75
C HIS A 70 -10.76 10.09 -7.94
N LEU A 71 -9.72 10.93 -7.87
CA LEU A 71 -9.83 12.24 -7.23
C LEU A 71 -10.81 13.15 -7.98
N ALA A 72 -10.85 13.09 -9.31
CA ALA A 72 -11.82 13.84 -10.11
C ALA A 72 -13.26 13.32 -9.90
N GLU A 73 -13.46 12.00 -9.86
CA GLU A 73 -14.76 11.39 -9.56
C GLU A 73 -15.27 11.80 -8.17
N LEU A 74 -14.40 11.75 -7.15
CA LEU A 74 -14.72 12.17 -5.78
C LEU A 74 -15.06 13.67 -5.67
N ALA A 75 -14.46 14.52 -6.51
CA ALA A 75 -14.76 15.94 -6.54
C ALA A 75 -16.12 16.24 -7.17
N GLN A 76 -16.55 15.43 -8.15
CA GLN A 76 -17.85 15.56 -8.83
C GLN A 76 -19.00 14.96 -8.01
N ALA A 77 -18.72 13.94 -7.20
CA ALA A 77 -19.69 13.35 -6.29
C ALA A 77 -19.97 14.30 -5.10
N VAL A 78 -20.99 15.15 -5.23
CA VAL A 78 -21.35 16.16 -4.20
C VAL A 78 -22.33 15.67 -3.15
N THR A 79 -23.06 14.58 -3.42
CA THR A 79 -24.01 14.00 -2.48
C THR A 79 -23.37 12.85 -1.70
N PRO A 80 -23.80 12.57 -0.45
CA PRO A 80 -23.30 11.44 0.32
C PRO A 80 -23.45 10.10 -0.41
N ILE A 81 -24.57 9.91 -1.12
CA ILE A 81 -24.85 8.68 -1.88
C ILE A 81 -23.87 8.54 -3.04
N ALA A 82 -23.73 9.56 -3.88
CA ALA A 82 -22.80 9.53 -5.00
C ALA A 82 -21.34 9.33 -4.54
N ARG A 83 -20.95 9.96 -3.41
CA ARG A 83 -19.62 9.76 -2.82
C ARG A 83 -19.41 8.33 -2.36
N ALA A 84 -20.42 7.73 -1.72
CA ALA A 84 -20.35 6.35 -1.27
C ALA A 84 -20.17 5.37 -2.43
N GLU A 85 -20.85 5.59 -3.56
CA GLU A 85 -20.70 4.78 -4.78
C GLU A 85 -19.27 4.86 -5.35
N VAL A 86 -18.74 6.08 -5.50
CA VAL A 86 -17.35 6.28 -5.96
C VAL A 86 -16.36 5.63 -4.99
N CYS A 87 -16.55 5.80 -3.67
CA CYS A 87 -15.71 5.16 -2.66
C CYS A 87 -15.75 3.63 -2.75
N ARG A 88 -16.92 3.02 -2.99
CA ARG A 88 -17.04 1.55 -3.16
C ARG A 88 -16.26 1.07 -4.38
N THR A 89 -16.31 1.81 -5.49
CA THR A 89 -15.51 1.52 -6.70
C THR A 89 -14.01 1.58 -6.41
N ILE A 90 -13.54 2.61 -5.72
CA ILE A 90 -12.12 2.77 -5.34
C ILE A 90 -11.69 1.63 -4.40
N LEU A 91 -12.48 1.34 -3.37
CA LEU A 91 -12.20 0.27 -2.41
C LEU A 91 -12.14 -1.12 -3.06
N ALA A 92 -12.85 -1.35 -4.17
CA ALA A 92 -12.82 -2.63 -4.89
C ALA A 92 -11.47 -2.91 -5.59
N GLN A 93 -10.64 -1.88 -5.81
CA GLN A 93 -9.36 -2.02 -6.51
C GLN A 93 -8.24 -2.59 -5.63
N HIS A 94 -8.41 -2.57 -4.32
CA HIS A 94 -7.46 -3.16 -3.38
C HIS A 94 -8.04 -4.44 -2.78
N ALA A 95 -7.26 -5.53 -2.78
CA ALA A 95 -7.77 -6.86 -2.46
C ALA A 95 -8.38 -6.92 -1.05
N SER A 96 -7.69 -6.36 -0.05
CA SER A 96 -8.16 -6.39 1.35
C SER A 96 -9.46 -5.60 1.57
N THR A 97 -9.64 -4.48 0.87
CA THR A 97 -10.87 -3.66 0.99
C THR A 97 -12.00 -4.26 0.16
N ARG A 98 -11.70 -4.84 -1.00
CA ARG A 98 -12.66 -5.60 -1.81
C ARG A 98 -13.25 -6.78 -1.06
N GLU A 99 -12.44 -7.53 -0.32
CA GLU A 99 -12.89 -8.63 0.54
C GLU A 99 -13.91 -8.18 1.59
N ARG A 100 -13.80 -6.94 2.09
CA ARG A 100 -14.71 -6.36 3.09
C ARG A 100 -15.97 -5.74 2.51
N LEU A 101 -15.98 -5.34 1.23
CA LEU A 101 -17.12 -4.64 0.61
C LEU A 101 -18.49 -5.33 0.79
N PRO A 102 -18.62 -6.67 0.65
CA PRO A 102 -19.92 -7.35 0.80
C PRO A 102 -20.52 -7.23 2.21
N ILE A 103 -19.70 -6.95 3.22
CA ILE A 103 -20.13 -6.87 4.62
C ILE A 103 -19.94 -5.47 5.21
N LEU A 104 -19.55 -4.47 4.41
CA LEU A 104 -19.07 -3.17 4.89
C LEU A 104 -20.04 -2.49 5.87
N ASP A 105 -21.32 -2.44 5.50
CA ASP A 105 -22.34 -1.73 6.30
C ASP A 105 -22.61 -2.47 7.61
N ARG A 106 -22.73 -3.80 7.56
CA ARG A 106 -22.90 -4.63 8.76
C ARG A 106 -21.68 -4.55 9.65
N PHE A 107 -20.47 -4.61 9.07
CA PHE A 107 -19.20 -4.61 9.78
C PHE A 107 -19.07 -3.39 10.68
N TYR A 108 -19.23 -2.18 10.13
CA TYR A 108 -19.09 -0.96 10.93
C TYR A 108 -20.27 -0.73 11.88
N THR A 109 -21.49 -1.11 11.48
CA THR A 109 -22.65 -1.02 12.38
C THR A 109 -22.47 -1.90 13.62
N THR A 110 -21.99 -3.13 13.44
CA THR A 110 -21.69 -4.04 14.56
C THR A 110 -20.48 -3.58 15.36
N LEU A 111 -19.38 -3.19 14.70
CA LEU A 111 -18.16 -2.74 15.38
C LEU A 111 -18.42 -1.55 16.30
N PHE A 112 -19.22 -0.57 15.84
CA PHE A 112 -19.47 0.67 16.57
C PHE A 112 -20.59 0.56 17.61
N ALA A 113 -21.43 -0.47 17.55
CA ALA A 113 -22.50 -0.67 18.54
C ALA A 113 -21.96 -0.89 19.97
N ASP A 114 -20.81 -1.55 20.08
CA ASP A 114 -20.20 -1.92 21.36
C ASP A 114 -19.14 -0.93 21.85
N LEU A 115 -18.94 0.19 21.15
CA LEU A 115 -17.96 1.22 21.51
C LEU A 115 -18.63 2.43 22.18
N PRO A 116 -17.96 3.06 23.16
CA PRO A 116 -18.38 4.38 23.63
C PRO A 116 -18.28 5.42 22.50
N PRO A 117 -18.88 6.62 22.65
CA PRO A 117 -18.82 7.66 21.63
C PRO A 117 -17.40 7.92 21.12
N ILE A 118 -17.19 7.66 19.82
CA ILE A 118 -15.88 7.75 19.18
C ILE A 118 -15.51 9.21 18.97
N ARG A 119 -14.32 9.59 19.45
CA ARG A 119 -13.78 10.96 19.29
C ARG A 119 -12.62 11.04 18.30
N SER A 120 -12.00 9.91 17.98
CA SER A 120 -10.87 9.81 17.04
C SER A 120 -10.71 8.36 16.59
N ILE A 121 -10.25 8.15 15.35
CA ILE A 121 -9.92 6.84 14.77
C ILE A 121 -8.48 6.88 14.27
N LEU A 122 -7.71 5.82 14.55
CA LEU A 122 -6.41 5.54 13.96
C LEU A 122 -6.56 4.28 13.08
N ASP A 123 -6.23 4.40 11.80
CA ASP A 123 -6.25 3.33 10.80
C ASP A 123 -4.84 3.16 10.21
#